data_AF-A0A482ND39-F1
#
_entry.id   AF-A0A482ND39-F1
#
_cell.length_a   1.000
_cell.length_b   1.000
_cell.length_c   1.000
_cell.angle_alpha   90.00
_cell.angle_beta   90.00
_cell.angle_gamma   90.00
#
_symmetry.space_group_name_H-M   'P 1'
#
loop_
_entity.id
_entity.type
_entity.pdbx_description
1 polymer ?
#
loop_
_entity_poly.entity_id
_entity_poly.type
_entity_poly.pdbx_seq_one_letter_code
_entity_poly.pdbx_strand_id
1 'polypeptide(L)'
;MNQQGTVIVTGANGGLGNAIVSHILDRQDLNTNYYGIYTVRDTVRGARTVLRTLEWAKSVKHSHELLAIDLGSLDSVRRAARDINSRVANGTIPPIRALILNAGWGEQTTHSFTNDGFDMSFQVNYLSHFLLTLLLLQSMDKKHGRIEVLGSWTHEYLIPGVSTCSTTDPNNKKGPSASMYTPKRYQQIFNYPINTEDLAKGKWSSEREHPGDLNAGLRRYGAAKLCEIMMFRELSNRIEKDPELSAISVVAVDPGAMPSELNRRSIWVMFLLMKFVLPLLAPLAVWLQPNGTIRTTTKSARDVVRAAFDTATLGDHPNGIYLNGSEIADVGPEAKDAEKSRTLWHDSLVYARLEKGDTILKAWE
;
A
#
# COMPACT_ATOMS: atom_id res chain seq x y z
N MET A 1 -11.11 26.93 8.35
CA MET A 1 -10.89 25.58 8.88
C MET A 1 -9.66 25.61 9.75
N ASN A 2 -9.73 25.05 10.97
CA ASN A 2 -8.60 25.03 11.92
C ASN A 2 -7.67 23.82 11.71
N GLN A 3 -7.99 22.93 10.76
CA GLN A 3 -7.17 21.77 10.46
C GLN A 3 -5.94 22.18 9.63
N GLN A 4 -4.79 21.61 9.98
CA GLN A 4 -3.50 21.79 9.32
C GLN A 4 -3.36 21.02 8.01
N GLY A 5 -4.22 20.02 7.76
CA GLY A 5 -4.15 19.17 6.57
C GLY A 5 -5.19 18.05 6.55
N THR A 6 -5.22 17.30 5.46
CA THR A 6 -6.07 16.12 5.29
C THR A 6 -5.26 14.83 5.34
N VAL A 7 -5.80 13.80 6.00
CA VAL A 7 -5.23 12.43 6.04
C VAL A 7 -6.18 11.49 5.34
N ILE A 8 -5.69 10.86 4.27
CA ILE A 8 -6.44 9.88 3.49
C ILE A 8 -5.91 8.49 3.81
N VAL A 9 -6.78 7.56 4.20
CA VAL A 9 -6.41 6.14 4.40
C VAL A 9 -7.26 5.28 3.49
N THR A 10 -6.63 4.58 2.54
CA THR A 10 -7.35 3.62 1.70
C THR A 10 -7.63 2.33 2.46
N GLY A 11 -8.84 1.76 2.31
CA GLY A 11 -9.18 0.46 2.92
C GLY A 11 -9.30 0.50 4.45
N ALA A 12 -9.88 1.57 4.99
CA ALA A 12 -10.00 1.82 6.43
C ALA A 12 -10.88 0.79 7.19
N ASN A 13 -11.64 -0.04 6.48
CA ASN A 13 -12.42 -1.13 7.06
C ASN A 13 -11.64 -2.44 7.23
N GLY A 14 -10.44 -2.55 6.65
CA GLY A 14 -9.54 -3.68 6.85
C GLY A 14 -8.87 -3.64 8.23
N GLY A 15 -8.23 -4.74 8.64
CA GLY A 15 -7.59 -4.83 9.97
C GLY A 15 -6.57 -3.72 10.23
N LEU A 16 -5.58 -3.56 9.33
CA LEU A 16 -4.57 -2.50 9.46
C LEU A 16 -5.17 -1.10 9.29
N GLY A 17 -5.97 -0.89 8.24
CA GLY A 17 -6.64 0.40 7.99
C GLY A 17 -7.44 0.90 9.18
N ASN A 18 -8.20 0.00 9.83
CA ASN A 18 -8.97 0.33 11.03
C ASN A 18 -8.08 0.68 12.23
N ALA A 19 -6.98 -0.06 12.41
CA ALA A 19 -6.01 0.22 13.47
C ALA A 19 -5.26 1.55 13.24
N ILE A 20 -4.98 1.93 11.98
CA ILE A 20 -4.43 3.25 11.61
C ILE A 20 -5.42 4.34 12.04
N VAL A 21 -6.70 4.21 11.67
CA VAL A 21 -7.75 5.17 12.07
C VAL A 21 -7.83 5.27 13.59
N SER A 22 -7.87 4.14 14.30
CA SER A 22 -7.89 4.12 15.77
C SER A 22 -6.69 4.85 16.35
N HIS A 23 -5.49 4.63 15.82
CA HIS A 23 -4.29 5.27 16.34
C HIS A 23 -4.25 6.78 16.07
N ILE A 24 -4.79 7.24 14.94
CA ILE A 24 -5.01 8.68 14.67
C ILE A 24 -5.96 9.28 15.71
N LEU A 25 -7.07 8.60 16.03
CA LEU A 25 -8.03 9.07 17.03
C LEU A 25 -7.43 9.14 18.44
N ASP A 26 -6.52 8.22 18.79
CA ASP A 26 -5.87 8.18 20.11
C ASP A 26 -4.77 9.25 20.29
N ARG A 27 -4.24 9.79 19.19
CA ARG A 27 -3.18 10.81 19.18
C ARG A 27 -3.80 12.21 19.15
N GLN A 28 -3.71 12.96 20.26
CA GLN A 28 -4.30 14.30 20.37
C GLN A 28 -3.79 15.28 19.29
N ASP A 29 -2.50 15.22 18.98
CA ASP A 29 -1.88 16.04 17.95
C ASP A 29 -2.40 15.71 16.54
N LEU A 30 -2.89 14.49 16.30
CA LEU A 30 -3.42 14.10 15.00
C LEU A 30 -4.94 14.31 14.92
N ASN A 31 -5.67 13.85 15.94
CA ASN A 31 -7.14 13.90 15.96
C ASN A 31 -7.69 15.34 15.93
N THR A 32 -6.96 16.30 16.50
CA THR A 32 -7.37 17.71 16.59
C THR A 32 -6.93 18.51 15.37
N ASN A 33 -5.76 18.20 14.79
CA ASN A 33 -5.16 19.01 13.74
C ASN A 33 -5.50 18.55 12.32
N TYR A 34 -5.93 17.32 12.10
CA TYR A 34 -6.16 16.81 10.75
C TYR A 34 -7.61 16.45 10.47
N TYR A 35 -8.02 16.65 9.22
CA TYR A 35 -9.28 16.15 8.67
C TYR A 35 -9.09 14.74 8.12
N GLY A 36 -9.88 13.77 8.57
CA GLY A 36 -9.78 12.37 8.11
C GLY A 36 -10.69 12.05 6.92
N ILE A 37 -10.13 11.50 5.84
CA ILE A 37 -10.90 10.85 4.76
C ILE A 37 -10.56 9.37 4.79
N TYR A 38 -11.49 8.58 5.32
CA TYR A 38 -11.28 7.15 5.49
C TYR A 38 -12.07 6.38 4.44
N THR A 39 -11.35 5.72 3.54
CA THR A 39 -11.99 5.16 2.34
C THR A 39 -12.34 3.69 2.52
N VAL A 40 -13.49 3.32 1.99
CA VAL A 40 -14.01 1.95 1.98
C VAL A 40 -14.65 1.68 0.63
N ARG A 41 -14.75 0.41 0.22
CA ARG A 41 -15.42 0.07 -1.05
C ARG A 41 -16.92 0.39 -1.04
N ASP A 42 -17.58 0.14 0.09
CA ASP A 42 -19.03 0.31 0.28
C ASP A 42 -19.27 0.88 1.68
N THR A 43 -19.79 2.11 1.74
CA THR A 43 -20.02 2.87 2.99
C THR A 43 -21.20 2.35 3.81
N VAL A 44 -22.03 1.46 3.25
CA VAL A 44 -23.20 0.88 3.92
C VAL A 44 -22.85 -0.51 4.47
N ARG A 45 -22.41 -1.43 3.62
CA ARG A 45 -22.18 -2.84 4.01
C ARG A 45 -20.76 -3.08 4.51
N GLY A 46 -19.78 -2.43 3.89
CA GLY A 46 -18.36 -2.66 4.12
C GLY A 46 -17.77 -1.86 5.27
N ALA A 47 -18.48 -0.84 5.77
CA ALA A 47 -17.93 0.15 6.70
C ALA A 47 -18.10 -0.19 8.19
N ARG A 48 -18.80 -1.27 8.56
CA ARG A 48 -19.19 -1.55 9.96
C ARG A 48 -18.01 -1.48 10.94
N THR A 49 -16.87 -2.05 10.60
CA THR A 49 -15.68 -2.05 11.47
C THR A 49 -15.16 -0.64 11.72
N VAL A 50 -15.00 0.16 10.66
CA VAL A 50 -14.52 1.55 10.78
C VAL A 50 -15.57 2.45 11.43
N LEU A 51 -16.85 2.26 11.14
CA LEU A 51 -17.93 3.02 11.79
C LEU A 51 -17.90 2.86 13.32
N ARG A 52 -17.67 1.64 13.83
CA ARG A 52 -17.51 1.42 15.28
C ARG A 52 -16.31 2.16 15.85
N THR A 53 -15.18 2.17 15.16
CA THR A 53 -14.01 2.96 15.58
C THR A 53 -14.32 4.46 15.55
N LEU A 54 -15.08 4.93 14.56
CA LEU A 54 -15.47 6.33 14.42
C LEU A 54 -16.57 6.78 15.40
N GLU A 55 -17.22 5.87 16.13
CA GLU A 55 -18.07 6.26 17.27
C GLU A 55 -17.24 7.00 18.33
N TRP A 56 -15.98 6.58 18.52
CA TRP A 56 -15.02 7.27 19.40
C TRP A 56 -14.57 8.63 18.84
N ALA A 57 -14.61 8.85 17.52
CA ALA A 57 -14.19 10.12 16.92
C ALA A 57 -14.98 11.33 17.45
N LYS A 58 -16.23 11.13 17.89
CA LYS A 58 -17.06 12.18 18.51
C LYS A 58 -16.53 12.64 19.86
N SER A 59 -16.01 11.73 20.69
CA SER A 59 -15.50 12.08 22.03
C SER A 59 -14.22 12.90 21.94
N VAL A 60 -13.40 12.63 20.92
CA VAL A 60 -12.14 13.35 20.64
C VAL A 60 -12.31 14.49 19.64
N LYS A 61 -13.55 14.81 19.23
CA LYS A 61 -13.89 15.89 18.27
C LYS A 61 -13.13 15.82 16.94
N HIS A 62 -12.81 14.62 16.48
CA HIS A 62 -12.09 14.42 15.23
C HIS A 62 -13.00 14.64 14.02
N SER A 63 -12.64 15.62 13.18
CA SER A 63 -13.38 15.92 11.94
C SER A 63 -13.01 14.93 10.85
N HIS A 64 -13.98 14.19 10.32
CA HIS A 64 -13.73 13.15 9.34
C HIS A 64 -14.96 12.87 8.47
N GLU A 65 -14.76 12.07 7.43
CA GLU A 65 -15.81 11.45 6.64
C GLU A 65 -15.42 10.04 6.18
N LEU A 66 -16.41 9.29 5.73
CA LEU A 66 -16.20 8.06 4.96
C LEU A 66 -16.43 8.35 3.48
N LEU A 67 -15.45 7.99 2.65
CA LEU A 67 -15.53 8.13 1.19
C LEU A 67 -15.57 6.75 0.52
N ALA A 68 -16.51 6.56 -0.39
CA ALA A 68 -16.59 5.33 -1.17
C ALA A 68 -15.53 5.32 -2.28
N ILE A 69 -14.62 4.35 -2.27
CA ILE A 69 -13.66 4.11 -3.35
C ILE A 69 -13.57 2.60 -3.61
N ASP A 70 -14.03 2.16 -4.78
CA ASP A 70 -13.78 0.81 -5.27
C ASP A 70 -12.48 0.77 -6.08
N LEU A 71 -11.41 0.24 -5.48
CA LEU A 71 -10.13 0.05 -6.17
C LEU A 71 -10.19 -1.03 -7.25
N GLY A 72 -11.29 -1.79 -7.37
CA GLY A 72 -11.57 -2.65 -8.53
C GLY A 72 -12.19 -1.93 -9.72
N SER A 73 -12.32 -0.59 -9.67
CA SER A 73 -12.87 0.24 -10.74
C SER A 73 -12.06 1.54 -10.92
N LEU A 74 -11.36 1.68 -12.05
CA LEU A 74 -10.60 2.89 -12.38
C LEU A 74 -11.50 4.14 -12.43
N ASP A 75 -12.73 3.98 -12.89
CA ASP A 75 -13.75 5.04 -12.92
C ASP A 75 -14.19 5.46 -11.50
N SER A 76 -14.31 4.51 -10.56
CA SER A 76 -14.51 4.85 -9.14
C SER A 76 -13.34 5.65 -8.56
N VAL A 77 -12.10 5.29 -8.90
CA VAL A 77 -10.89 6.01 -8.47
C VAL A 77 -10.89 7.45 -9.00
N ARG A 78 -11.20 7.63 -10.30
CA ARG A 78 -11.29 8.96 -10.93
C ARG A 78 -12.36 9.84 -10.32
N ARG A 79 -13.55 9.31 -10.04
CA ARG A 79 -14.61 10.06 -9.35
C ARG A 79 -14.17 10.54 -7.97
N ALA A 80 -13.57 9.65 -7.19
CA ALA A 80 -13.10 10.00 -5.85
C ALA A 80 -12.01 11.07 -5.88
N ALA A 81 -11.02 10.91 -6.77
CA ALA A 81 -9.96 11.91 -6.94
C ALA A 81 -10.53 13.27 -7.39
N ARG A 82 -11.49 13.29 -8.33
CA ARG A 82 -12.15 14.51 -8.78
C ARG A 82 -12.89 15.24 -7.66
N ASP A 83 -13.60 14.51 -6.80
CA ASP A 83 -14.31 15.07 -5.64
C ASP A 83 -13.32 15.71 -4.66
N ILE A 84 -12.30 14.96 -4.23
CA ILE A 84 -11.26 15.44 -3.32
C ILE A 84 -10.57 16.68 -3.91
N ASN A 85 -10.16 16.60 -5.18
CA ASN A 85 -9.48 17.69 -5.87
C ASN A 85 -10.33 18.96 -5.91
N SER A 86 -11.63 18.84 -6.22
CA SER A 86 -12.55 19.98 -6.25
C SER A 86 -12.72 20.60 -4.87
N ARG A 87 -12.81 19.77 -3.82
CA ARG A 87 -12.99 20.22 -2.42
C ARG A 87 -11.73 20.85 -1.81
N VAL A 88 -10.54 20.43 -2.24
CA VAL A 88 -9.29 21.12 -1.89
C VAL A 88 -9.20 22.44 -2.64
N ALA A 89 -9.46 22.45 -3.95
CA ALA A 89 -9.35 23.65 -4.79
C ALA A 89 -10.30 24.78 -4.37
N ASN A 90 -11.52 24.44 -3.91
CA ASN A 90 -12.49 25.42 -3.41
C ASN A 90 -12.36 25.72 -1.90
N GLY A 91 -11.39 25.10 -1.21
CA GLY A 91 -11.14 25.31 0.21
C GLY A 91 -12.13 24.66 1.16
N THR A 92 -12.96 23.71 0.71
CA THR A 92 -13.88 22.90 1.56
C THR A 92 -13.15 21.91 2.47
N ILE A 93 -11.96 21.46 2.07
CA ILE A 93 -11.04 20.69 2.92
C ILE A 93 -9.61 21.20 2.73
N PRO A 94 -8.72 21.08 3.72
CA PRO A 94 -7.33 21.47 3.56
C PRO A 94 -6.56 20.51 2.63
N PRO A 95 -5.41 20.92 2.08
CA PRO A 95 -4.54 20.06 1.27
C PRO A 95 -4.15 18.76 1.98
N ILE A 96 -3.83 17.74 1.19
CA ILE A 96 -3.52 16.40 1.69
C ILE A 96 -2.14 16.40 2.34
N ARG A 97 -2.11 16.26 3.66
CA ARG A 97 -0.87 16.11 4.44
C ARG A 97 -0.33 14.68 4.38
N ALA A 98 -1.20 13.68 4.36
CA ALA A 98 -0.81 12.27 4.26
C ALA A 98 -1.80 11.47 3.39
N LEU A 99 -1.27 10.78 2.39
CA LEU A 99 -1.97 9.81 1.55
C LEU A 99 -1.42 8.41 1.85
N ILE A 100 -2.16 7.62 2.62
CA ILE A 100 -1.76 6.28 3.07
C ILE A 100 -2.46 5.24 2.19
N LEU A 101 -1.70 4.65 1.27
CA LEU A 101 -2.14 3.67 0.27
C LEU A 101 -2.19 2.25 0.87
N ASN A 102 -3.03 2.07 1.89
CA ASN A 102 -3.07 0.86 2.72
C ASN A 102 -3.91 -0.29 2.16
N ALA A 103 -4.94 0.00 1.36
CA ALA A 103 -5.86 -1.01 0.89
C ALA A 103 -5.14 -2.15 0.16
N GLY A 104 -5.62 -3.37 0.38
CA GLY A 104 -5.06 -4.54 -0.25
C GLY A 104 -6.07 -5.67 -0.38
N TRP A 105 -5.81 -6.52 -1.35
CA TRP A 105 -6.55 -7.69 -1.73
C TRP A 105 -5.61 -8.89 -1.78
N GLY A 106 -5.91 -9.90 -0.98
CA GLY A 106 -5.26 -11.19 -1.01
C GLY A 106 -6.27 -12.27 -1.38
N GLU A 107 -5.94 -13.09 -2.37
CA GLU A 107 -6.77 -14.21 -2.80
C GLU A 107 -5.87 -15.40 -3.17
N GLN A 108 -5.97 -16.49 -2.40
CA GLN A 108 -5.09 -17.65 -2.57
C GLN A 108 -5.78 -18.80 -3.30
N THR A 109 -7.10 -18.93 -3.15
CA THR A 109 -7.87 -20.08 -3.63
C THR A 109 -8.56 -19.85 -4.97
N THR A 110 -8.62 -18.59 -5.43
CA THR A 110 -9.27 -18.23 -6.69
C THR A 110 -8.45 -17.18 -7.44
N HIS A 111 -8.83 -16.95 -8.69
CA HIS A 111 -8.24 -15.94 -9.55
C HIS A 111 -9.36 -15.12 -10.17
N SER A 112 -9.52 -13.91 -9.66
CA SER A 112 -10.58 -12.99 -10.05
C SER A 112 -10.04 -11.84 -10.89
N PHE A 113 -10.92 -11.27 -11.72
CA PHE A 113 -10.63 -10.13 -12.57
C PHE A 113 -11.56 -8.97 -12.20
N THR A 114 -11.08 -7.75 -12.38
CA THR A 114 -11.88 -6.54 -12.24
C THR A 114 -12.75 -6.31 -13.47
N ASN A 115 -13.73 -5.41 -13.35
CA ASN A 115 -14.55 -5.01 -14.50
C ASN A 115 -13.75 -4.23 -15.56
N ASP A 116 -12.57 -3.71 -15.20
CA ASP A 116 -11.64 -3.06 -16.13
C ASP A 116 -10.78 -4.08 -16.91
N GLY A 117 -10.94 -5.39 -16.62
CA GLY A 117 -10.26 -6.47 -17.33
C GLY A 117 -8.80 -6.69 -16.90
N PHE A 118 -8.47 -6.40 -15.63
CA PHE A 118 -7.16 -6.66 -15.03
C PHE A 118 -7.27 -7.74 -13.95
N ASP A 119 -6.14 -8.39 -13.64
CA ASP A 119 -6.04 -9.24 -12.45
C ASP A 119 -6.41 -8.42 -11.20
N MET A 120 -7.24 -9.00 -10.33
CA MET A 120 -7.75 -8.33 -9.15
C MET A 120 -6.64 -7.86 -8.19
N SER A 121 -5.60 -8.67 -8.00
CA SER A 121 -4.49 -8.33 -7.10
C SER A 121 -3.65 -7.21 -7.71
N PHE A 122 -3.34 -7.29 -9.01
CA PHE A 122 -2.62 -6.25 -9.74
C PHE A 122 -3.35 -4.90 -9.68
N GLN A 123 -4.66 -4.89 -9.95
CA GLN A 123 -5.38 -3.62 -9.96
C GLN A 123 -5.59 -3.04 -8.56
N VAL A 124 -6.12 -3.84 -7.63
CA VAL A 124 -6.50 -3.33 -6.30
C VAL A 124 -5.29 -2.94 -5.47
N ASN A 125 -4.20 -3.70 -5.53
CA ASN A 125 -3.02 -3.44 -4.70
C ASN A 125 -2.07 -2.43 -5.33
N TYR A 126 -2.13 -2.24 -6.65
CA TYR A 126 -1.14 -1.44 -7.37
C TYR A 126 -1.77 -0.43 -8.34
N LEU A 127 -2.41 -0.86 -9.43
CA LEU A 127 -2.80 0.06 -10.53
C LEU A 127 -3.74 1.19 -10.06
N SER A 128 -4.69 0.87 -9.19
CA SER A 128 -5.62 1.87 -8.65
C SER A 128 -4.96 2.83 -7.68
N HIS A 129 -3.96 2.39 -6.91
CA HIS A 129 -3.12 3.26 -6.08
C HIS A 129 -2.20 4.15 -6.94
N PHE A 130 -1.63 3.60 -8.01
CA PHE A 130 -0.88 4.36 -9.02
C PHE A 130 -1.71 5.51 -9.61
N LEU A 131 -2.90 5.19 -10.13
CA LEU A 131 -3.82 6.18 -10.68
C LEU A 131 -4.25 7.21 -9.62
N LEU A 132 -4.71 6.75 -8.46
CA LEU A 132 -5.16 7.64 -7.38
C LEU A 132 -4.07 8.63 -6.98
N THR A 133 -2.83 8.17 -6.86
CA THR A 133 -1.68 8.99 -6.47
C THR A 133 -1.44 10.10 -7.48
N LEU A 134 -1.32 9.76 -8.76
CA LEU A 134 -1.03 10.74 -9.82
C LEU A 134 -2.14 11.80 -9.93
N LEU A 135 -3.41 11.40 -9.80
CA LEU A 135 -4.55 12.31 -9.84
C LEU A 135 -4.59 13.26 -8.63
N LEU A 136 -4.16 12.81 -7.45
CA LEU A 136 -4.21 13.59 -6.20
C LEU A 136 -2.98 14.48 -5.99
N LEU A 137 -1.91 14.36 -6.79
CA LEU A 137 -0.71 15.20 -6.65
C LEU A 137 -1.02 16.70 -6.63
N GLN A 138 -2.05 17.13 -7.36
CA GLN A 138 -2.50 18.53 -7.38
C GLN A 138 -3.08 19.04 -6.06
N SER A 139 -3.56 18.14 -5.21
CA SER A 139 -4.19 18.44 -3.92
C SER A 139 -3.34 18.08 -2.71
N MET A 140 -2.13 17.56 -2.94
CA MET A 140 -1.14 17.37 -1.88
C MET A 140 -0.65 18.71 -1.32
N ASP A 141 -0.38 18.73 -0.01
CA ASP A 141 0.38 19.81 0.62
C ASP A 141 1.79 19.89 -0.01
N LYS A 142 2.08 21.00 -0.68
CA LYS A 142 3.34 21.21 -1.42
C LYS A 142 4.56 21.38 -0.54
N LYS A 143 4.38 21.56 0.77
CA LYS A 143 5.48 21.73 1.73
C LYS A 143 5.67 20.52 2.62
N HIS A 144 4.57 19.89 3.05
CA HIS A 144 4.63 18.82 4.05
C HIS A 144 3.93 17.53 3.62
N GLY A 145 3.49 17.42 2.36
CA GLY A 145 2.80 16.24 1.85
C GLY A 145 3.61 14.94 2.04
N ARG A 146 2.91 13.89 2.49
CA ARG A 146 3.41 12.51 2.54
C ARG A 146 2.58 11.61 1.66
N ILE A 147 3.24 10.83 0.82
CA ILE A 147 2.63 9.68 0.14
C ILE A 147 3.28 8.43 0.75
N GLU A 148 2.46 7.54 1.28
CA GLU A 148 2.92 6.33 1.95
C GLU A 148 2.35 5.09 1.28
N VAL A 149 3.25 4.18 0.90
CA VAL A 149 2.93 2.90 0.25
C VAL A 149 3.16 1.74 1.21
N LEU A 150 2.23 0.78 1.25
CA LEU A 150 2.33 -0.36 2.14
C LEU A 150 2.99 -1.54 1.42
N GLY A 151 4.26 -1.78 1.73
CA GLY A 151 5.05 -2.88 1.17
C GLY A 151 4.66 -4.26 1.69
N SER A 152 5.38 -5.27 1.21
CA SER A 152 5.35 -6.62 1.78
C SER A 152 6.56 -7.42 1.33
N TRP A 153 7.23 -8.09 2.27
CA TRP A 153 8.25 -9.11 1.97
C TRP A 153 7.78 -10.28 1.11
N THR A 154 6.48 -10.36 0.78
CA THR A 154 5.96 -11.42 -0.09
C THR A 154 6.55 -11.39 -1.49
N HIS A 155 7.10 -10.27 -1.96
CA HIS A 155 7.79 -10.21 -3.26
C HIS A 155 9.25 -10.67 -3.23
N GLU A 156 9.80 -11.01 -2.07
CA GLU A 156 11.20 -11.40 -1.93
C GLU A 156 11.36 -12.93 -2.14
N TYR A 157 12.44 -13.33 -2.82
CA TYR A 157 12.75 -14.72 -3.17
C TYR A 157 14.01 -15.23 -2.46
N LEU A 158 14.24 -16.56 -2.45
CA LEU A 158 15.49 -17.13 -1.95
C LEU A 158 16.52 -17.16 -3.07
N ILE A 159 17.72 -16.61 -2.81
CA ILE A 159 18.85 -16.69 -3.74
C ILE A 159 19.28 -18.16 -3.83
N PRO A 160 19.22 -18.79 -5.03
CA PRO A 160 19.60 -20.18 -5.19
C PRO A 160 21.06 -20.42 -4.75
N GLY A 161 21.28 -21.45 -3.93
CA GLY A 161 22.61 -21.84 -3.46
C GLY A 161 23.15 -21.04 -2.26
N VAL A 162 22.50 -19.94 -1.85
CA VAL A 162 22.95 -19.12 -0.71
C VAL A 162 22.01 -19.23 0.51
N SER A 163 20.78 -19.73 0.30
CA SER A 163 19.74 -19.90 1.35
C SER A 163 19.37 -18.60 2.09
N THR A 164 19.71 -17.45 1.51
CA THR A 164 19.32 -16.12 1.98
C THR A 164 18.25 -15.52 1.08
N CYS A 165 17.42 -14.67 1.67
CA CYS A 165 16.45 -13.88 0.92
C CYS A 165 17.16 -12.86 0.00
N SER A 166 16.43 -12.39 -1.02
CA SER A 166 16.91 -11.43 -2.01
C SER A 166 17.15 -10.03 -1.44
N THR A 167 16.45 -9.67 -0.36
CA THR A 167 16.71 -8.45 0.41
C THR A 167 17.88 -8.63 1.38
N THR A 168 18.56 -7.52 1.68
CA THR A 168 19.58 -7.45 2.73
C THR A 168 19.01 -7.13 4.12
N ASP A 169 17.69 -6.99 4.26
CA ASP A 169 17.03 -6.73 5.55
C ASP A 169 17.34 -7.86 6.56
N PRO A 170 18.00 -7.55 7.69
CA PRO A 170 18.39 -8.54 8.69
C PRO A 170 17.18 -9.25 9.34
N ASN A 171 15.98 -8.66 9.26
CA ASN A 171 14.74 -9.23 9.77
C ASN A 171 14.06 -10.16 8.76
N ASN A 172 14.49 -10.17 7.49
CA ASN A 172 13.92 -10.99 6.42
C ASN A 172 14.87 -12.06 5.86
N LYS A 173 15.79 -12.60 6.68
CA LYS A 173 16.85 -13.50 6.17
C LYS A 173 16.34 -14.74 5.43
N LYS A 174 15.18 -15.28 5.80
CA LYS A 174 14.63 -16.50 5.20
C LYS A 174 13.46 -16.27 4.24
N GLY A 175 12.82 -15.09 4.28
CA GLY A 175 11.61 -14.81 3.51
C GLY A 175 10.47 -15.78 3.80
N PRO A 176 9.43 -15.45 4.58
CA PRO A 176 8.33 -16.39 4.84
C PRO A 176 7.66 -16.90 3.56
N SER A 177 7.80 -16.13 2.48
CA SER A 177 7.23 -16.36 1.16
C SER A 177 8.26 -16.85 0.12
N ALA A 178 9.54 -16.87 0.47
CA ALA A 178 10.62 -16.96 -0.51
C ALA A 178 10.73 -18.35 -1.16
N SER A 179 10.20 -19.41 -0.52
CA SER A 179 10.09 -20.75 -1.10
C SER A 179 9.06 -20.85 -2.24
N MET A 180 8.10 -19.93 -2.33
CA MET A 180 7.11 -19.93 -3.42
C MET A 180 7.72 -19.57 -4.77
N TYR A 181 8.91 -18.97 -4.74
CA TYR A 181 9.70 -18.53 -5.88
C TYR A 181 10.87 -19.46 -6.18
N THR A 182 10.95 -20.65 -5.54
CA THR A 182 12.02 -21.62 -5.82
C THR A 182 12.14 -21.98 -7.30
N PRO A 183 11.05 -22.19 -8.08
CA PRO A 183 11.16 -22.39 -9.51
C PRO A 183 11.78 -21.17 -10.20
N LYS A 184 12.83 -21.39 -11.00
CA LYS A 184 13.62 -20.31 -11.64
C LYS A 184 12.80 -19.25 -12.36
N ARG A 185 11.69 -19.65 -13.02
CA ARG A 185 10.78 -18.73 -13.73
C ARG A 185 10.09 -17.69 -12.83
N TYR A 186 10.08 -17.89 -11.52
CA TYR A 186 9.44 -17.01 -10.55
C TYR A 186 10.43 -16.19 -9.72
N GLN A 187 11.73 -16.52 -9.75
CA GLN A 187 12.75 -15.78 -9.01
C GLN A 187 12.87 -14.32 -9.47
N GLN A 188 12.53 -14.05 -10.74
CA GLN A 188 12.25 -12.70 -11.22
C GLN A 188 10.81 -12.66 -11.72
N ILE A 189 10.04 -11.72 -11.20
CA ILE A 189 8.66 -11.50 -11.64
C ILE A 189 8.66 -10.89 -13.04
N PHE A 190 9.57 -9.96 -13.31
CA PHE A 190 9.77 -9.34 -14.61
C PHE A 190 11.05 -9.88 -15.24
N ASN A 191 10.93 -10.88 -16.12
CA ASN A 191 12.06 -11.40 -16.91
C ASN A 191 12.32 -10.51 -18.13
N TYR A 192 13.53 -10.58 -18.71
CA TYR A 192 13.86 -9.89 -19.95
C TYR A 192 13.50 -10.74 -21.20
N PRO A 193 12.90 -10.15 -22.25
CA PRO A 193 12.39 -8.77 -22.34
C PRO A 193 11.21 -8.53 -21.39
N ILE A 194 11.16 -7.35 -20.77
CA ILE A 194 10.19 -7.01 -19.72
C ILE A 194 8.77 -7.03 -20.30
N ASN A 195 7.90 -7.86 -19.72
CA ASN A 195 6.48 -7.93 -20.05
C ASN A 195 5.64 -7.74 -18.79
N THR A 196 4.96 -6.60 -18.68
CA THR A 196 4.08 -6.28 -17.55
C THR A 196 2.64 -6.74 -17.78
N GLU A 197 2.28 -7.00 -19.05
CA GLU A 197 0.92 -7.38 -19.44
C GLU A 197 0.53 -8.74 -18.88
N ASP A 198 1.48 -9.69 -18.80
CA ASP A 198 1.19 -11.01 -18.25
C ASP A 198 0.73 -10.95 -16.79
N LEU A 199 1.29 -10.04 -16.01
CA LEU A 199 0.83 -9.80 -14.65
C LEU A 199 -0.49 -9.02 -14.66
N ALA A 200 -0.56 -7.93 -15.44
CA ALA A 200 -1.75 -7.07 -15.51
C ALA A 200 -3.01 -7.82 -15.97
N LYS A 201 -2.88 -8.77 -16.88
CA LYS A 201 -3.97 -9.57 -17.47
C LYS A 201 -4.12 -10.96 -16.86
N GLY A 202 -3.47 -11.24 -15.72
CA GLY A 202 -3.63 -12.51 -15.02
C GLY A 202 -3.20 -13.73 -15.85
N LYS A 203 -2.15 -13.59 -16.67
CA LYS A 203 -1.53 -14.71 -17.38
C LYS A 203 -0.42 -15.36 -16.55
N TRP A 204 0.31 -14.55 -15.77
CA TRP A 204 1.42 -15.00 -14.92
C TRP A 204 0.93 -15.65 -13.61
N SER A 205 1.45 -16.85 -13.30
CA SER A 205 1.07 -17.60 -12.09
C SER A 205 -0.44 -17.74 -11.96
N SER A 206 -1.11 -17.98 -13.09
CA SER A 206 -2.57 -18.02 -13.17
C SER A 206 -3.15 -19.33 -12.62
N GLU A 207 -4.42 -19.32 -12.23
CA GLU A 207 -5.16 -20.54 -11.87
C GLU A 207 -5.16 -21.59 -12.99
N ARG A 208 -5.12 -21.16 -14.27
CA ARG A 208 -5.04 -22.07 -15.41
C ARG A 208 -3.70 -22.81 -15.46
N GLU A 209 -2.61 -22.11 -15.13
CA GLU A 209 -1.27 -22.72 -15.04
C GLU A 209 -1.10 -23.58 -13.79
N HIS A 210 -1.79 -23.24 -12.69
CA HIS A 210 -1.64 -23.86 -11.37
C HIS A 210 -2.97 -24.06 -10.66
N PRO A 211 -3.82 -24.98 -11.13
CA PRO A 211 -5.13 -25.20 -10.53
C PRO A 211 -4.99 -25.65 -9.07
N GLY A 212 -5.56 -24.88 -8.15
CA GLY A 212 -5.55 -25.16 -6.71
C GLY A 212 -4.23 -24.87 -5.98
N ASP A 213 -3.21 -24.30 -6.64
CA ASP A 213 -1.95 -23.92 -5.97
C ASP A 213 -2.10 -22.61 -5.19
N LEU A 214 -2.14 -22.69 -3.86
CA LEU A 214 -2.18 -21.52 -2.99
C LEU A 214 -0.97 -20.60 -3.17
N ASN A 215 0.18 -21.18 -3.52
CA ASN A 215 1.38 -20.38 -3.77
C ASN A 215 1.20 -19.53 -5.03
N ALA A 216 0.36 -19.95 -5.97
CA ALA A 216 0.07 -19.15 -7.16
C ALA A 216 -0.64 -17.85 -6.80
N GLY A 217 -1.63 -17.89 -5.91
CA GLY A 217 -2.30 -16.68 -5.41
C GLY A 217 -1.40 -15.79 -4.56
N LEU A 218 -0.57 -16.39 -3.70
CA LEU A 218 0.45 -15.65 -2.95
C LEU A 218 1.51 -15.01 -3.85
N ARG A 219 1.93 -15.69 -4.93
CA ARG A 219 2.83 -15.14 -5.96
C ARG A 219 2.21 -13.92 -6.62
N ARG A 220 0.92 -13.98 -7.02
CA ARG A 220 0.19 -12.83 -7.63
C ARG A 220 0.13 -11.64 -6.67
N TYR A 221 -0.19 -11.89 -5.40
CA TYR A 221 -0.16 -10.85 -4.36
C TYR A 221 1.24 -10.23 -4.20
N GLY A 222 2.28 -11.06 -4.08
CA GLY A 222 3.67 -10.61 -4.00
C GLY A 222 4.07 -9.79 -5.22
N ALA A 223 3.73 -10.23 -6.42
CA ALA A 223 4.00 -9.48 -7.65
C ALA A 223 3.31 -8.10 -7.67
N ALA A 224 2.07 -8.01 -7.21
CA ALA A 224 1.40 -6.70 -7.10
C ALA A 224 2.08 -5.80 -6.04
N LYS A 225 2.59 -6.36 -4.94
CA LYS A 225 3.38 -5.62 -3.94
C LYS A 225 4.75 -5.18 -4.45
N LEU A 226 5.40 -5.98 -5.30
CA LEU A 226 6.60 -5.56 -6.02
C LEU A 226 6.32 -4.34 -6.90
N CYS A 227 5.21 -4.36 -7.67
CA CYS A 227 4.80 -3.24 -8.50
C CYS A 227 4.62 -1.96 -7.68
N GLU A 228 4.00 -2.06 -6.51
CA GLU A 228 3.82 -0.94 -5.57
C GLU A 228 5.16 -0.33 -5.14
N ILE A 229 6.14 -1.17 -4.79
CA ILE A 229 7.48 -0.70 -4.40
C ILE A 229 8.24 -0.11 -5.58
N MET A 230 8.13 -0.69 -6.77
CA MET A 230 8.75 -0.16 -7.98
C MET A 230 8.18 1.21 -8.36
N MET A 231 6.86 1.38 -8.27
CA MET A 231 6.18 2.68 -8.43
C MET A 231 6.58 3.68 -7.37
N PHE A 232 6.68 3.28 -6.11
CA PHE A 232 7.15 4.13 -5.02
C PHE A 232 8.51 4.74 -5.35
N ARG A 233 9.47 3.93 -5.81
CA ARG A 233 10.82 4.40 -6.16
C ARG A 233 10.81 5.32 -7.37
N GLU A 234 10.04 4.97 -8.40
CA GLU A 234 9.96 5.78 -9.61
C GLU A 234 9.25 7.12 -9.35
N LEU A 235 8.18 7.12 -8.55
CA LEU A 235 7.49 8.33 -8.10
C LEU A 235 8.42 9.22 -7.29
N SER A 236 9.16 8.65 -6.35
CA SER A 236 10.14 9.36 -5.52
C SER A 236 11.20 10.07 -6.36
N ASN A 237 11.74 9.39 -7.37
CA ASN A 237 12.71 9.95 -8.33
C ASN A 237 12.11 11.05 -9.22
N ARG A 238 10.85 10.89 -9.66
CA ARG A 238 10.16 11.88 -10.51
C ARG A 238 9.76 13.13 -9.71
N ILE A 239 9.25 12.98 -8.49
CA ILE A 239 8.87 14.09 -7.60
C ILE A 239 10.10 14.92 -7.21
N GLU A 240 11.23 14.29 -6.91
CA GLU A 240 12.47 15.00 -6.55
C GLU A 240 12.93 15.97 -7.65
N LYS A 241 12.68 15.62 -8.92
CA LYS A 241 13.04 16.42 -10.09
C LYS A 241 11.98 17.47 -10.45
N ASP A 242 10.80 17.42 -9.85
CA ASP A 242 9.71 18.35 -10.12
C ASP A 242 9.80 19.57 -9.19
N PRO A 243 10.00 20.79 -9.73
CA PRO A 243 10.19 21.98 -8.90
C PRO A 243 8.97 22.38 -8.06
N GLU A 244 7.75 21.94 -8.43
CA GLU A 244 6.54 22.22 -7.65
C GLU A 244 6.27 21.13 -6.59
N LEU A 245 6.73 19.90 -6.83
CA LEU A 245 6.42 18.75 -6.00
C LEU A 245 7.57 18.28 -5.11
N SER A 246 8.80 18.73 -5.35
CA SER A 246 10.04 18.23 -4.70
C SER A 246 10.04 18.22 -3.16
N ALA A 247 9.17 19.01 -2.51
CA ALA A 247 9.01 19.00 -1.04
C ALA A 247 7.94 18.00 -0.53
N ILE A 248 7.08 17.47 -1.40
CA ILE A 248 6.30 16.26 -1.11
C ILE A 248 7.31 15.12 -1.02
N SER A 249 7.10 14.20 -0.10
CA SER A 249 7.92 13.00 -0.14
C SER A 249 7.14 11.71 -0.04
N VAL A 250 7.81 10.69 -0.55
CA VAL A 250 7.26 9.37 -0.77
C VAL A 250 8.02 8.42 0.13
N VAL A 251 7.31 7.64 0.94
CA VAL A 251 7.85 6.63 1.85
C VAL A 251 7.12 5.31 1.66
N ALA A 252 7.78 4.21 2.00
CA ALA A 252 7.16 2.89 2.02
C ALA A 252 7.33 2.24 3.39
N VAL A 253 6.33 1.49 3.85
CA VAL A 253 6.37 0.74 5.11
C VAL A 253 5.97 -0.71 4.87
N ASP A 254 6.82 -1.65 5.25
CA ASP A 254 6.43 -3.04 5.45
C ASP A 254 5.81 -3.20 6.85
N PRO A 255 4.49 -3.48 6.95
CA PRO A 255 3.82 -3.60 8.23
C PRO A 255 4.00 -4.97 8.90
N GLY A 256 4.75 -5.90 8.30
CA GLY A 256 4.90 -7.28 8.74
C GLY A 256 3.63 -8.12 8.56
N ALA A 257 3.73 -9.41 8.85
CA ALA A 257 2.57 -10.29 8.95
C ALA A 257 1.83 -9.99 10.25
N MET A 258 0.55 -9.63 10.13
CA MET A 258 -0.28 -9.27 11.28
C MET A 258 -1.67 -9.92 11.16
N PRO A 259 -2.37 -10.15 12.30
CA PRO A 259 -3.76 -10.58 12.29
C PRO A 259 -4.62 -9.60 11.49
N SER A 260 -5.05 -10.02 10.30
CA SER A 260 -5.87 -9.20 9.42
C SER A 260 -6.75 -10.06 8.52
N GLU A 261 -7.83 -9.47 8.05
CA GLU A 261 -8.78 -10.10 7.12
C GLU A 261 -8.23 -10.24 5.69
N LEU A 262 -6.95 -9.91 5.45
CA LEU A 262 -6.32 -10.08 4.13
C LEU A 262 -6.29 -11.56 3.70
N ASN A 263 -6.19 -12.48 4.66
CA ASN A 263 -6.22 -13.93 4.47
C ASN A 263 -7.63 -14.54 4.58
N ARG A 264 -8.70 -13.73 4.55
CA ARG A 264 -10.09 -14.25 4.63
C ARG A 264 -10.48 -15.17 3.47
N ARG A 265 -9.73 -15.10 2.37
CA ARG A 265 -9.86 -15.95 1.17
C ARG A 265 -8.70 -16.94 1.03
N SER A 266 -8.07 -17.28 2.14
CA SER A 266 -7.14 -18.40 2.23
C SER A 266 -7.91 -19.67 2.59
N ILE A 267 -7.22 -20.82 2.56
CA ILE A 267 -7.78 -22.05 3.15
C ILE A 267 -8.15 -21.79 4.61
N TRP A 268 -9.22 -22.43 5.11
CA TRP A 268 -9.73 -22.21 6.46
C TRP A 268 -8.60 -22.23 7.50
N VAL A 269 -7.64 -23.16 7.37
CA VAL A 269 -6.57 -23.37 8.36
C VAL A 269 -5.74 -22.09 8.54
N MET A 270 -5.41 -21.41 7.44
CA MET A 270 -4.68 -20.15 7.47
C MET A 270 -5.56 -19.03 8.04
N PHE A 271 -6.86 -19.02 7.74
CA PHE A 271 -7.81 -18.10 8.35
C PHE A 271 -7.89 -18.29 9.89
N LEU A 272 -7.97 -19.53 10.39
CA LEU A 272 -7.97 -19.83 11.82
C LEU A 272 -6.64 -19.43 12.48
N LEU A 273 -5.51 -19.72 11.83
CA LEU A 273 -4.19 -19.33 12.33
C LEU A 273 -4.08 -17.81 12.48
N MET A 274 -4.50 -17.06 11.45
CA MET A 274 -4.49 -15.59 11.46
C MET A 274 -5.46 -14.99 12.49
N LYS A 275 -6.60 -15.65 12.74
CA LYS A 275 -7.66 -15.15 13.63
C LYS A 275 -7.46 -15.49 15.10
N PHE A 276 -6.91 -16.66 15.42
CA PHE A 276 -6.84 -17.15 16.80
C PHE A 276 -5.41 -17.34 17.30
N VAL A 277 -4.50 -17.85 16.47
CA VAL A 277 -3.13 -18.14 16.91
C VAL A 277 -2.27 -16.89 16.86
N LEU A 278 -2.32 -16.16 15.75
CA LEU A 278 -1.44 -15.02 15.52
C LEU A 278 -1.68 -13.85 16.50
N PRO A 279 -2.91 -13.49 16.92
CA PRO A 279 -3.14 -12.48 17.96
C PRO A 279 -2.54 -12.85 19.32
N LEU A 280 -2.44 -14.14 19.66
CA LEU A 280 -1.84 -14.61 20.91
C LEU A 280 -0.30 -14.57 20.84
N LEU A 281 0.28 -14.92 19.69
CA LEU A 281 1.72 -14.93 19.50
C LEU A 281 2.31 -13.55 19.20
N ALA A 282 1.55 -12.68 18.54
CA ALA A 282 2.05 -11.39 18.05
C ALA A 282 2.61 -10.47 19.14
N PRO A 283 2.00 -10.31 20.34
CA PRO A 283 2.58 -9.50 21.40
C PRO A 283 3.96 -10.00 21.84
N LEU A 284 4.12 -11.32 21.98
CA LEU A 284 5.40 -11.92 22.33
C LEU A 284 6.42 -11.78 21.20
N ALA A 285 6.00 -11.97 19.95
CA ALA A 285 6.85 -11.78 18.78
C ALA A 285 7.34 -10.33 18.66
N VAL A 286 6.46 -9.34 18.87
CA VAL A 286 6.82 -7.91 18.89
C VAL A 286 7.75 -7.59 20.06
N TRP A 287 7.55 -8.21 21.22
CA TRP A 287 8.44 -8.02 22.37
C TRP A 287 9.85 -8.56 22.11
N LEU A 288 9.98 -9.73 21.48
CA LEU A 288 11.27 -10.33 21.14
C LEU A 288 11.98 -9.64 19.98
N GLN A 289 11.25 -9.34 18.91
CA GLN A 289 11.79 -8.75 17.69
C GLN A 289 10.74 -7.79 17.09
N PRO A 290 10.75 -6.50 17.50
CA PRO A 290 9.71 -5.55 17.13
C PRO A 290 9.47 -5.45 15.62
N ASN A 291 10.52 -5.46 14.81
CA ASN A 291 10.46 -5.41 13.34
C ASN A 291 10.61 -6.80 12.69
N GLY A 292 10.37 -7.87 13.45
CA GLY A 292 10.31 -9.23 12.93
C GLY A 292 9.09 -9.48 12.05
N THR A 293 8.97 -10.72 11.58
CA THR A 293 7.92 -11.15 10.64
C THR A 293 6.52 -11.02 11.19
N ILE A 294 6.28 -11.36 12.46
CA ILE A 294 4.93 -11.37 13.05
C ILE A 294 4.78 -10.14 13.96
N ARG A 295 3.72 -9.36 13.74
CA ARG A 295 3.43 -8.13 14.48
C ARG A 295 1.98 -8.05 14.90
N THR A 296 1.71 -7.25 15.94
CA THR A 296 0.34 -6.87 16.28
C THR A 296 -0.13 -5.80 15.30
N THR A 297 -1.42 -5.82 14.94
CA THR A 297 -2.02 -4.81 14.07
C THR A 297 -1.86 -3.40 14.63
N THR A 298 -1.87 -3.24 15.97
CA THR A 298 -1.60 -1.98 16.66
C THR A 298 -0.16 -1.50 16.47
N LYS A 299 0.84 -2.38 16.56
CA LYS A 299 2.24 -1.98 16.33
C LYS A 299 2.43 -1.54 14.88
N SER A 300 1.91 -2.31 13.92
CA SER A 300 2.00 -1.96 12.50
C SER A 300 1.30 -0.64 12.18
N ALA A 301 0.13 -0.38 12.76
CA ALA A 301 -0.56 0.89 12.62
C ALA A 301 0.23 2.07 13.22
N ARG A 302 0.91 1.87 14.34
CA ARG A 302 1.79 2.89 14.95
C ARG A 302 2.96 3.25 14.04
N ASP A 303 3.60 2.26 13.41
CA ASP A 303 4.69 2.53 12.48
C ASP A 303 4.23 3.28 11.24
N VAL A 304 3.09 2.89 10.68
CA VAL A 304 2.49 3.55 9.51
C VAL A 304 2.19 5.01 9.84
N VAL A 305 1.47 5.26 10.94
CA VAL A 305 1.21 6.64 11.38
C VAL A 305 2.50 7.39 11.69
N ARG A 306 3.52 6.74 12.25
CA ARG A 306 4.83 7.38 12.44
C ARG A 306 5.44 7.76 11.09
N ALA A 307 5.51 6.86 10.11
CA ALA A 307 6.07 7.15 8.79
C ALA A 307 5.35 8.30 8.06
N ALA A 308 4.04 8.45 8.29
CA ALA A 308 3.25 9.54 7.74
C ALA A 308 3.61 10.95 8.28
N PHE A 309 4.12 11.04 9.52
CA PHE A 309 4.24 12.31 10.26
C PHE A 309 5.59 12.61 10.90
N ASP A 310 6.46 11.62 11.10
CA ASP A 310 7.73 11.78 11.81
C ASP A 310 8.72 12.61 10.99
N THR A 311 8.96 13.83 11.44
CA THR A 311 10.03 14.70 10.92
C THR A 311 11.29 14.69 11.77
N ALA A 312 11.20 14.23 13.02
CA ALA A 312 12.30 14.26 13.97
C ALA A 312 13.38 13.24 13.64
N THR A 313 12.99 12.05 13.15
CA THR A 313 13.93 10.97 12.83
C THR A 313 14.10 10.70 11.34
N LEU A 314 13.09 11.03 10.52
CA LEU A 314 13.15 10.85 9.06
C LEU A 314 13.52 12.15 8.31
N GLY A 315 13.59 13.29 9.02
CA GLY A 315 13.81 14.62 8.43
C GLY A 315 12.52 15.26 7.90
N ASP A 316 12.61 16.50 7.40
CA ASP A 316 11.44 17.26 6.96
C ASP A 316 10.85 16.76 5.63
N HIS A 317 11.70 16.27 4.72
CA HIS A 317 11.31 15.75 3.40
C HIS A 317 11.87 14.34 3.12
N PRO A 318 11.51 13.30 3.90
CA PRO A 318 12.06 11.96 3.73
C PRO A 318 11.61 11.35 2.41
N ASN A 319 12.47 11.28 1.39
CA ASN A 319 12.11 10.78 0.07
C ASN A 319 12.82 9.46 -0.25
N GLY A 320 12.09 8.49 -0.80
CA GLY A 320 12.67 7.23 -1.26
C GLY A 320 13.09 6.29 -0.12
N ILE A 321 12.58 6.51 1.09
CA ILE A 321 12.86 5.69 2.26
C ILE A 321 11.89 4.50 2.34
N TYR A 322 12.45 3.29 2.44
CA TYR A 322 11.70 2.07 2.75
C TYR A 322 11.93 1.70 4.22
N LEU A 323 10.84 1.50 4.95
CA LEU A 323 10.83 1.16 6.36
C LEU A 323 10.34 -0.27 6.55
N ASN A 324 11.06 -1.04 7.35
CA ASN A 324 10.57 -2.28 7.91
C ASN A 324 10.03 -2.00 9.32
N GLY A 325 8.73 -1.76 9.41
CA GLY A 325 8.12 -1.23 10.64
C GLY A 325 8.71 0.12 11.00
N SER A 326 9.45 0.19 12.11
CA SER A 326 10.02 1.45 12.61
C SER A 326 11.45 1.75 12.12
N GLU A 327 12.10 0.84 11.39
CA GLU A 327 13.51 0.98 11.00
C GLU A 327 13.67 1.08 9.49
N ILE A 328 14.66 1.85 9.03
CA ILE A 328 15.03 1.89 7.61
C ILE A 328 15.57 0.51 7.22
N ALA A 329 15.04 -0.01 6.12
CA ALA A 329 15.39 -1.32 5.61
C ALA A 329 15.64 -1.27 4.10
N ASP A 330 16.15 -2.38 3.60
CA ASP A 330 16.46 -2.55 2.19
C ASP A 330 15.44 -3.47 1.50
N VAL A 331 15.35 -3.35 0.18
CA VAL A 331 14.50 -4.20 -0.67
C VAL A 331 15.36 -5.04 -1.61
N GLY A 332 14.77 -6.11 -2.15
CA GLY A 332 15.43 -6.98 -3.11
C GLY A 332 15.89 -6.27 -4.39
N PRO A 333 16.85 -6.85 -5.13
CA PRO A 333 17.45 -6.24 -6.31
C PRO A 333 16.45 -5.96 -7.43
N GLU A 334 15.41 -6.80 -7.61
CA GLU A 334 14.40 -6.57 -8.65
C GLU A 334 13.59 -5.29 -8.38
N ALA A 335 13.28 -4.99 -7.11
CA ALA A 335 12.62 -3.75 -6.73
C ALA A 335 13.50 -2.50 -6.96
N LYS A 336 14.82 -2.67 -7.13
CA LYS A 336 15.79 -1.59 -7.38
C LYS A 336 16.13 -1.41 -8.87
N ASP A 337 15.63 -2.28 -9.73
CA ASP A 337 15.94 -2.27 -11.14
C ASP A 337 15.23 -1.10 -11.84
N ALA A 338 16.01 -0.09 -12.23
CA ALA A 338 15.48 1.14 -12.80
C ALA A 338 14.86 0.96 -14.19
N GLU A 339 15.29 -0.04 -14.96
CA GLU A 339 14.69 -0.33 -16.26
C GLU A 339 13.31 -0.95 -16.07
N LYS A 340 13.21 -1.97 -15.20
CA LYS A 340 11.93 -2.59 -14.85
C LYS A 340 10.95 -1.59 -14.25
N SER A 341 11.40 -0.71 -13.34
CA SER A 341 10.55 0.34 -12.76
C SER A 341 10.02 1.32 -13.80
N ARG A 342 10.86 1.77 -14.74
CA ARG A 342 10.44 2.67 -15.82
C ARG A 342 9.48 2.01 -16.80
N THR A 343 9.73 0.76 -17.18
CA THR A 343 8.82 0.00 -18.06
C THR A 343 7.47 -0.20 -17.39
N LEU A 344 7.45 -0.66 -16.13
CA LEU A 344 6.21 -0.79 -15.36
C LEU A 344 5.45 0.53 -15.24
N TRP A 345 6.15 1.63 -14.96
CA TRP A 345 5.55 2.96 -14.89
C TRP A 345 4.88 3.33 -16.21
N HIS A 346 5.61 3.24 -17.33
CA HIS A 346 5.09 3.58 -18.66
C HIS A 346 3.88 2.74 -19.05
N ASP A 347 3.96 1.42 -18.89
CA ASP A 347 2.83 0.52 -19.19
C ASP A 347 1.62 0.81 -18.29
N SER A 348 1.87 1.19 -17.03
CA SER A 348 0.80 1.54 -16.08
C SER A 348 0.07 2.83 -16.46
N LEU A 349 0.73 3.80 -17.11
CA LEU A 349 0.05 4.97 -17.68
C LEU A 349 -0.99 4.55 -18.73
N VAL A 350 -0.61 3.60 -19.60
CA VAL A 350 -1.51 3.03 -20.63
C VAL A 350 -2.64 2.25 -19.98
N TYR A 351 -2.34 1.39 -19.00
CA TYR A 351 -3.35 0.58 -18.30
C TYR A 351 -4.35 1.44 -17.51
N ALA A 352 -3.88 2.51 -16.86
CA ALA A 352 -4.71 3.45 -16.13
C ALA A 352 -5.43 4.46 -17.04
N ARG A 353 -5.11 4.47 -18.34
CA ARG A 353 -5.58 5.43 -19.35
C ARG A 353 -5.31 6.87 -18.90
N LEU A 354 -4.11 7.14 -18.38
CA LEU A 354 -3.75 8.48 -17.93
C LEU A 354 -3.54 9.40 -19.14
N GLU A 355 -4.21 10.54 -19.14
CA GLU A 355 -4.14 11.52 -20.22
C GLU A 355 -3.41 12.79 -19.79
N LYS A 356 -2.95 13.57 -20.76
CA LYS A 356 -2.34 14.88 -20.50
C LYS A 356 -3.34 15.77 -19.75
N GLY A 357 -2.93 16.25 -18.58
CA GLY A 357 -3.75 17.09 -17.70
C GLY A 357 -4.41 16.33 -16.54
N ASP A 358 -4.35 14.99 -16.52
CA ASP A 358 -4.79 14.20 -15.36
C ASP A 358 -3.87 14.38 -14.15
N THR A 359 -2.59 14.68 -14.37
CA THR A 359 -1.60 14.92 -13.31
C THR A 359 -0.80 16.19 -13.58
N ILE A 360 -0.33 16.83 -12.51
CA ILE A 360 0.53 18.01 -12.56
C ILE A 360 2.02 17.66 -12.54
N LEU A 361 2.39 16.39 -12.33
CA LEU A 361 3.77 15.94 -12.40
C LEU A 361 4.33 16.20 -13.80
N LYS A 362 5.42 16.96 -13.92
CA LYS A 362 5.93 17.39 -15.24
C LYS A 362 6.50 16.25 -16.06
N ALA A 363 7.39 15.47 -15.46
CA ALA A 363 7.96 14.27 -16.05
C ALA A 363 7.14 13.06 -15.61
N TRP A 364 5.89 12.97 -16.07
CA TRP A 364 4.99 11.88 -15.74
C TRP A 364 5.01 10.74 -16.77
N GLU A 365 5.36 11.02 -18.03
CA GLU A 365 5.76 10.03 -19.04
C GLU A 365 7.23 9.66 -18.82
#